data_AF-A0ABD5ZN42-F1
#
_entry.id   AF-A0ABD5ZN42-F1
#
_cell.length_a   1.000
_cell.length_b   1.000
_cell.length_c   1.000
_cell.angle_alpha   90.00
_cell.angle_beta   90.00
_cell.angle_gamma   90.00
#
_symmetry.space_group_name_H-M   'P 1'
#
loop_
_entity.id
_entity.type
_entity.pdbx_description
1 polymer ?
#
loop_
_entity_poly.entity_id
_entity_poly.type
_entity_poly.pdbx_seq_one_letter_code
_entity_poly.pdbx_strand_id
1 'polypeptide(L)'
;MTTQTPTTYPLTRRAVLKSAAAAGAFSAFGVAGTGFVGRAAADDHTVINTCNDLDVVVALDYSGSIRSAGTWPDIQSGVESFFGVVPEDVQLGMVLFGDAPDARAYAPGDYLRLATAANVGILQGEVPAATPPGENATHMPGALAFADAILDQEGRDGNEVIILVTDGGPNYQNGIVGDGAAPPADDTTFPYGTFEFTGGTTGGENGIAGEAGELAETTAIATAIKDAGVRIITVGIGQNVAGFDDYLENNVASTPEDFVAVAEAEDLGAQLQALLTEICDECLPCDDDGQLAKFEYVVEYDEEGVVTFDGFRPDGDAGDFAYVSYENKEGATYDPATATFATEYCSVWAVVKAGQEFSVTELTATDGQVTAEYVAPYAISFVAFFCSEDAATAFAESFPSRGRGRNGRRGR
;
A
#
# COMPACT_ATOMS: atom_id res chain seq x y z
N MET A 1 7.87 14.85 27.84
CA MET A 1 6.89 13.75 27.71
C MET A 1 6.30 13.90 26.33
N THR A 2 6.92 13.24 25.36
CA THR A 2 6.45 13.12 23.99
C THR A 2 5.44 11.98 24.00
N THR A 3 4.17 12.30 23.80
CA THR A 3 3.12 11.33 23.51
C THR A 3 3.36 10.83 22.09
N GLN A 4 3.76 9.56 21.96
CA GLN A 4 3.68 8.84 20.70
C GLN A 4 2.20 8.68 20.36
N THR A 5 1.77 9.28 19.24
CA THR A 5 0.48 8.99 18.64
C THR A 5 0.59 7.60 18.04
N PRO A 6 -0.25 6.62 18.41
CA PRO A 6 -0.26 5.33 17.74
C PRO A 6 -0.71 5.56 16.29
N THR A 7 0.17 5.27 15.34
CA THR A 7 -0.14 5.18 13.92
C THR A 7 -1.23 4.13 13.77
N THR A 8 -2.45 4.58 13.52
CA THR A 8 -3.60 3.70 13.33
C THR A 8 -3.73 3.54 11.83
N TYR A 9 -3.31 2.39 11.30
CA TYR A 9 -3.48 2.10 9.87
C TYR A 9 -4.99 2.18 9.53
N PRO A 10 -5.39 2.90 8.47
CA PRO A 10 -6.78 2.96 8.06
C PRO A 10 -7.30 1.54 7.79
N LEU A 11 -8.56 1.30 8.14
CA LEU A 11 -9.24 0.02 7.90
C LEU A 11 -9.16 -0.31 6.41
N THR A 12 -8.41 -1.36 6.06
CA THR A 12 -8.28 -1.78 4.66
C THR A 12 -9.62 -2.31 4.15
N ARG A 13 -9.85 -2.25 2.82
CA ARG A 13 -11.05 -2.85 2.18
C ARG A 13 -11.20 -4.34 2.54
N ARG A 14 -10.12 -5.01 2.94
CA ARG A 14 -10.09 -6.40 3.41
C ARG A 14 -11.00 -6.67 4.62
N ALA A 15 -11.11 -5.74 5.57
CA ALA A 15 -12.02 -5.87 6.71
C ALA A 15 -13.49 -5.99 6.26
N VAL A 16 -13.85 -5.19 5.24
CA VAL A 16 -15.20 -5.11 4.66
C VAL A 16 -15.48 -6.31 3.76
N LEU A 17 -14.49 -6.77 2.98
CA LEU A 17 -14.64 -7.94 2.11
C LEU A 17 -14.67 -9.27 2.88
N LYS A 18 -13.84 -9.45 3.91
CA LYS A 18 -13.90 -10.63 4.82
C LYS A 18 -15.23 -10.70 5.56
N SER A 19 -15.78 -9.56 5.99
CA SER A 19 -17.10 -9.52 6.66
C SER A 19 -18.28 -9.74 5.70
N ALA A 20 -18.19 -9.29 4.44
CA ALA A 20 -19.18 -9.59 3.41
C ALA A 20 -19.16 -11.09 3.00
N ALA A 21 -17.97 -11.71 2.91
CA ALA A 21 -17.83 -13.14 2.64
C ALA A 21 -18.38 -14.01 3.79
N ALA A 22 -18.20 -13.58 5.05
CA ALA A 22 -18.77 -14.25 6.21
C ALA A 22 -20.31 -14.15 6.29
N ALA A 23 -20.92 -13.10 5.71
CA ALA A 23 -22.37 -12.92 5.64
C ALA A 23 -23.03 -13.65 4.45
N GLY A 24 -22.27 -14.04 3.42
CA GLY A 24 -22.77 -14.66 2.18
C GLY A 24 -22.98 -16.18 2.20
N ALA A 25 -22.59 -16.89 3.27
CA ALA A 25 -22.54 -18.35 3.31
C ALA A 25 -23.87 -19.06 3.68
N PHE A 26 -25.01 -18.36 3.72
CA PHE A 26 -26.32 -18.97 4.01
C PHE A 26 -27.39 -18.66 2.95
N SER A 27 -27.20 -19.14 1.72
CA SER A 27 -28.32 -19.48 0.85
C SER A 27 -27.88 -20.25 -0.40
N ALA A 28 -28.13 -21.56 -0.42
CA ALA A 28 -28.80 -22.25 -1.54
C ALA A 28 -28.73 -23.78 -1.38
N PHE A 29 -29.84 -24.35 -0.92
CA PHE A 29 -30.14 -25.76 -1.11
C PHE A 29 -30.46 -26.05 -2.59
N GLY A 30 -29.78 -27.05 -3.16
CA GLY A 30 -30.33 -27.97 -4.16
C GLY A 30 -30.25 -27.57 -5.64
N VAL A 31 -29.40 -28.25 -6.41
CA VAL A 31 -29.74 -29.34 -7.37
C VAL A 31 -28.47 -29.71 -8.13
N ALA A 32 -28.26 -31.03 -8.30
CA ALA A 32 -27.10 -31.63 -8.94
C ALA A 32 -27.09 -31.50 -10.48
N GLY A 33 -25.91 -31.36 -11.08
CA GLY A 33 -25.70 -31.70 -12.49
C GLY A 33 -24.58 -30.94 -13.22
N THR A 34 -23.43 -31.61 -13.37
CA THR A 34 -22.46 -31.54 -14.49
C THR A 34 -21.68 -30.25 -14.76
N GLY A 35 -20.35 -30.33 -14.57
CA GLY A 35 -19.35 -29.62 -15.37
C GLY A 35 -18.95 -28.23 -14.89
N PHE A 36 -18.18 -28.15 -13.80
CA PHE A 36 -17.42 -26.95 -13.48
C PHE A 36 -16.20 -26.88 -14.41
N VAL A 37 -16.33 -26.08 -15.47
CA VAL A 37 -15.18 -25.48 -16.15
C VAL A 37 -14.97 -24.16 -15.43
N GLY A 38 -13.81 -23.97 -14.82
CA GLY A 38 -13.42 -22.72 -14.16
C GLY A 38 -13.62 -21.54 -15.12
N ARG A 39 -14.65 -20.76 -14.86
CA ARG A 39 -14.72 -19.36 -15.25
C ARG A 39 -14.68 -18.60 -13.94
N ALA A 40 -13.47 -18.28 -13.48
CA ALA A 40 -13.30 -16.99 -12.85
C ALA A 40 -13.91 -15.98 -13.82
N ALA A 41 -14.83 -15.17 -13.33
CA ALA A 41 -15.22 -13.98 -14.06
C ALA A 41 -13.92 -13.25 -14.37
N ALA A 42 -13.62 -13.11 -15.66
CA ALA A 42 -12.86 -11.98 -16.12
C ALA A 42 -13.69 -10.75 -15.72
N ASP A 43 -13.54 -10.30 -14.48
CA ASP A 43 -13.65 -8.88 -14.21
C ASP A 43 -12.62 -8.21 -15.12
N ASP A 44 -13.04 -7.13 -15.77
CA ASP A 44 -12.15 -6.27 -16.54
C ASP A 44 -10.84 -6.13 -15.76
N HIS A 45 -9.73 -6.55 -16.36
CA HIS A 45 -8.41 -6.14 -15.90
C HIS A 45 -8.39 -4.61 -15.99
N THR A 46 -8.80 -3.93 -14.93
CA THR A 46 -8.44 -2.55 -14.69
C THR A 46 -6.92 -2.57 -14.65
N VAL A 47 -6.33 -2.14 -15.77
CA VAL A 47 -4.92 -1.79 -15.82
C VAL A 47 -4.76 -0.70 -14.76
N ILE A 48 -4.18 -1.07 -13.63
CA ILE A 48 -3.78 -0.12 -12.59
C ILE A 48 -2.78 0.79 -13.27
N ASN A 49 -3.16 2.05 -13.49
CA ASN A 49 -2.29 2.98 -14.22
C ASN A 49 -1.31 3.68 -13.27
N THR A 50 -1.60 3.71 -11.97
CA THR A 50 -0.76 4.29 -10.92
C THR A 50 -0.97 3.57 -9.58
N CYS A 51 0.07 3.48 -8.76
CA CYS A 51 0.15 2.91 -7.41
C CYS A 51 0.84 3.87 -6.42
N ASN A 52 0.79 5.18 -6.65
CA ASN A 52 1.28 6.21 -5.73
C ASN A 52 2.74 5.99 -5.30
N ASP A 53 3.63 5.84 -6.28
CA ASP A 53 5.07 5.63 -6.06
C ASP A 53 5.38 4.45 -5.10
N LEU A 54 4.61 3.37 -5.18
CA LEU A 54 4.80 2.16 -4.39
C LEU A 54 6.15 1.47 -4.69
N ASP A 55 6.87 1.10 -3.64
CA ASP A 55 8.11 0.33 -3.69
C ASP A 55 7.91 -0.99 -2.96
N VAL A 56 8.10 -2.11 -3.66
CA VAL A 56 7.82 -3.45 -3.14
C VAL A 56 9.07 -4.31 -3.18
N VAL A 57 9.46 -4.91 -2.05
CA VAL A 57 10.47 -5.98 -2.05
C VAL A 57 9.81 -7.33 -1.76
N VAL A 58 9.92 -8.26 -2.70
CA VAL A 58 9.46 -9.64 -2.52
C VAL A 58 10.55 -10.46 -1.84
N ALA A 59 10.34 -10.83 -0.58
CA ALA A 59 11.14 -11.83 0.11
C ALA A 59 10.57 -13.22 -0.21
N LEU A 60 11.26 -13.96 -1.08
CA LEU A 60 10.82 -15.24 -1.62
C LEU A 60 11.57 -16.41 -0.99
N ASP A 61 10.82 -17.27 -0.30
CA ASP A 61 11.35 -18.50 0.30
C ASP A 61 11.80 -19.51 -0.77
N TYR A 62 13.00 -20.04 -0.56
CA TYR A 62 13.71 -21.00 -1.40
C TYR A 62 14.32 -22.11 -0.52
N SER A 63 13.56 -22.54 0.48
CA SER A 63 13.88 -23.60 1.42
C SER A 63 13.60 -25.01 0.87
N GLY A 64 14.14 -26.02 1.57
CA GLY A 64 13.97 -27.43 1.20
C GLY A 64 12.55 -27.99 1.42
N SER A 65 11.72 -27.35 2.25
CA SER A 65 10.30 -27.70 2.43
C SER A 65 9.51 -27.49 1.15
N ILE A 66 9.74 -26.38 0.45
CA ILE A 66 9.11 -26.06 -0.83
C ILE A 66 9.43 -27.13 -1.88
N ARG A 67 10.69 -27.58 -1.94
CA ARG A 67 11.06 -28.72 -2.81
C ARG A 67 10.29 -29.97 -2.43
N SER A 68 10.21 -30.27 -1.13
CA SER A 68 9.58 -31.49 -0.61
C SER A 68 8.07 -31.50 -0.87
N ALA A 69 7.43 -30.34 -0.84
CA ALA A 69 6.03 -30.13 -1.21
C ALA A 69 5.81 -30.19 -2.73
N GLY A 70 6.86 -29.94 -3.53
CA GLY A 70 6.79 -29.95 -4.99
C GLY A 70 6.11 -28.71 -5.58
N THR A 71 6.01 -27.64 -4.80
CA THR A 71 5.26 -26.41 -5.14
C THR A 71 6.10 -25.38 -5.89
N TRP A 72 7.44 -25.54 -5.94
CA TRP A 72 8.32 -24.54 -6.56
C TRP A 72 7.94 -24.13 -7.99
N PRO A 73 7.58 -25.03 -8.93
CA PRO A 73 7.21 -24.61 -10.28
C PRO A 73 6.03 -23.62 -10.31
N ASP A 74 5.06 -23.81 -9.42
CA ASP A 74 3.89 -22.95 -9.30
C ASP A 74 4.26 -21.62 -8.62
N ILE A 75 5.12 -21.67 -7.60
CA ILE A 75 5.65 -20.47 -6.92
C ILE A 75 6.45 -19.61 -7.90
N GLN A 76 7.37 -20.23 -8.63
CA GLN A 76 8.18 -19.59 -9.67
C GLN A 76 7.28 -18.91 -10.70
N SER A 77 6.33 -19.65 -11.29
CA SER A 77 5.41 -19.10 -12.29
C SER A 77 4.53 -17.98 -11.71
N GLY A 78 4.09 -18.12 -10.47
CA GLY A 78 3.29 -17.12 -9.77
C GLY A 78 4.02 -15.80 -9.61
N VAL A 79 5.25 -15.84 -9.08
CA VAL A 79 6.10 -14.65 -8.88
C VAL A 79 6.52 -14.01 -10.20
N GLU A 80 6.92 -14.81 -11.20
CA GLU A 80 7.24 -14.29 -12.54
C GLU A 80 6.03 -13.57 -13.15
N SER A 81 4.82 -14.14 -13.00
CA SER A 81 3.58 -13.52 -13.49
C SER A 81 3.24 -12.23 -12.77
N PHE A 82 3.47 -12.16 -11.45
CA PHE A 82 3.28 -10.96 -10.64
C PHE A 82 4.17 -9.82 -11.14
N PHE A 83 5.48 -10.07 -11.28
CA PHE A 83 6.42 -9.09 -11.83
C PHE A 83 6.05 -8.62 -13.25
N GLY A 84 5.34 -9.43 -14.03
CA GLY A 84 4.94 -9.11 -15.39
C GLY A 84 3.75 -8.17 -15.53
N VAL A 85 3.03 -7.88 -14.44
CA VAL A 85 1.82 -7.05 -14.46
C VAL A 85 1.92 -5.80 -13.58
N VAL A 86 3.12 -5.51 -13.08
CA VAL A 86 3.35 -4.38 -12.19
C VAL A 86 3.29 -3.04 -12.96
N PRO A 87 2.56 -2.02 -12.44
CA PRO A 87 2.44 -0.70 -13.07
C PRO A 87 3.77 0.05 -13.24
N GLU A 88 3.77 1.07 -14.13
CA GLU A 88 5.00 1.81 -14.49
C GLU A 88 5.61 2.63 -13.35
N ASP A 89 4.79 3.03 -12.38
CA ASP A 89 5.18 3.85 -11.23
C ASP A 89 5.52 3.03 -9.97
N VAL A 90 5.50 1.69 -10.07
CA VAL A 90 5.94 0.79 -9.01
C VAL A 90 7.40 0.39 -9.21
N GLN A 91 8.16 0.31 -8.11
CA GLN A 91 9.49 -0.31 -8.12
C GLN A 91 9.50 -1.64 -7.37
N LEU A 92 10.34 -2.57 -7.82
CA LEU A 92 10.37 -3.96 -7.39
C LEU A 92 11.76 -4.40 -6.96
N GLY A 93 11.84 -4.98 -5.77
CA GLY A 93 12.97 -5.72 -5.26
C GLY A 93 12.67 -7.21 -5.11
N MET A 94 13.70 -8.04 -5.07
CA MET A 94 13.60 -9.43 -4.67
C MET A 94 14.75 -9.85 -3.77
N VAL A 95 14.41 -10.49 -2.66
CA VAL A 95 15.33 -11.24 -1.81
C VAL A 95 14.94 -12.69 -1.88
N LEU A 96 15.81 -13.55 -2.41
CA LEU A 96 15.61 -14.99 -2.33
C LEU A 96 16.25 -15.49 -1.04
N PHE A 97 15.57 -16.32 -0.25
CA PHE A 97 16.15 -16.79 1.01
C PHE A 97 15.98 -18.28 1.23
N GLY A 98 17.03 -18.90 1.79
CA GLY A 98 17.06 -20.30 2.22
C GLY A 98 17.94 -20.41 3.46
N ASP A 99 19.10 -21.05 3.34
CA ASP A 99 20.13 -21.03 4.39
C ASP A 99 20.65 -19.62 4.69
N ALA A 100 20.68 -18.76 3.68
CA ALA A 100 21.03 -17.35 3.78
C ALA A 100 20.14 -16.53 2.84
N PRO A 101 19.86 -15.26 3.17
CA PRO A 101 19.24 -14.33 2.24
C PRO A 101 20.22 -13.92 1.14
N ASP A 102 19.70 -13.72 -0.07
CA ASP A 102 20.44 -13.30 -1.25
C ASP A 102 19.59 -12.31 -2.05
N ALA A 103 19.99 -11.04 -2.06
CA ALA A 103 19.33 -10.03 -2.87
C ALA A 103 19.69 -10.19 -4.34
N ARG A 104 18.66 -10.12 -5.18
CA ARG A 104 18.78 -10.42 -6.60
C ARG A 104 19.12 -9.15 -7.37
N ALA A 105 19.98 -9.29 -8.37
CA ALA A 105 20.44 -8.15 -9.16
C ALA A 105 19.35 -7.69 -10.14
N TYR A 106 19.31 -6.39 -10.41
CA TYR A 106 18.31 -5.78 -11.29
C TYR A 106 18.94 -5.25 -12.60
N ALA A 107 20.27 -5.27 -12.66
CA ALA A 107 21.10 -5.27 -13.85
C ALA A 107 22.42 -6.04 -13.55
N PRO A 108 23.20 -6.46 -14.58
CA PRO A 108 24.43 -7.21 -14.35
C PRO A 108 25.43 -6.46 -13.45
N GLY A 109 25.60 -6.96 -12.22
CA GLY A 109 26.50 -6.35 -11.22
C GLY A 109 25.99 -5.04 -10.62
N ASP A 110 24.67 -4.82 -10.66
CA ASP A 110 23.97 -3.72 -10.02
C ASP A 110 22.92 -4.32 -9.08
N TYR A 111 23.26 -4.33 -7.80
CA TYR A 111 22.40 -4.77 -6.71
C TYR A 111 21.75 -3.56 -6.02
N LEU A 112 22.09 -2.35 -6.46
CA LEU A 112 21.80 -1.07 -5.83
C LEU A 112 20.58 -0.35 -6.39
N ARG A 113 19.61 -1.02 -7.02
CA ARG A 113 18.42 -0.33 -7.52
C ARG A 113 17.21 -1.23 -7.61
N LEU A 114 16.07 -0.78 -7.12
CA LEU A 114 14.78 -1.44 -7.40
C LEU A 114 14.51 -1.43 -8.91
N ALA A 115 13.94 -2.53 -9.43
CA ALA A 115 13.52 -2.64 -10.82
C ALA A 115 12.26 -1.82 -11.07
N THR A 116 12.20 -1.18 -12.22
CA THR A 116 11.03 -0.48 -12.76
C THR A 116 10.43 -1.30 -13.92
N ALA A 117 9.31 -0.85 -14.49
CA ALA A 117 8.77 -1.45 -15.71
C ALA A 117 9.80 -1.57 -16.87
N ALA A 118 10.85 -0.73 -16.89
CA ALA A 118 11.88 -0.76 -17.92
C ALA A 118 12.85 -1.96 -17.81
N ASN A 119 13.06 -2.50 -16.60
CA ASN A 119 14.05 -3.56 -16.34
C ASN A 119 13.51 -4.74 -15.50
N VAL A 120 12.21 -4.76 -15.18
CA VAL A 120 11.58 -5.87 -14.45
C VAL A 120 11.80 -7.25 -15.10
N GLY A 121 11.96 -7.31 -16.43
CA GLY A 121 12.30 -8.54 -17.13
C GLY A 121 13.66 -9.15 -16.75
N ILE A 122 14.60 -8.33 -16.25
CA ILE A 122 15.87 -8.82 -15.69
C ILE A 122 15.59 -9.49 -14.35
N LEU A 123 14.84 -8.82 -13.47
CA LEU A 123 14.45 -9.36 -12.17
C LEU A 123 13.67 -10.67 -12.27
N GLN A 124 12.75 -10.77 -13.25
CA GLN A 124 12.06 -12.01 -13.58
C GLN A 124 13.02 -13.15 -13.93
N GLY A 125 14.09 -12.84 -14.68
CA GLY A 125 15.11 -13.82 -15.05
C GLY A 125 15.98 -14.30 -13.88
N GLU A 126 15.96 -13.58 -12.76
CA GLU A 126 16.67 -13.94 -11.53
C GLU A 126 15.85 -14.85 -10.60
N VAL A 127 14.58 -15.11 -10.90
CA VAL A 127 13.80 -16.15 -10.22
C VAL A 127 14.36 -17.52 -10.64
N PRO A 128 14.85 -18.37 -9.70
CA PRO A 128 15.52 -19.60 -10.09
C PRO A 128 14.60 -20.59 -10.83
N ALA A 129 15.01 -21.00 -12.04
CA ALA A 129 14.33 -22.10 -12.75
C ALA A 129 14.58 -23.48 -12.11
N ALA A 130 15.62 -23.61 -11.29
CA ALA A 130 15.91 -24.83 -10.55
C ALA A 130 15.04 -24.91 -9.30
N THR A 131 14.74 -26.12 -8.84
CA THR A 131 14.09 -26.32 -7.54
C THR A 131 15.08 -26.04 -6.40
N PRO A 132 14.60 -25.59 -5.23
CA PRO A 132 15.43 -25.41 -4.05
C PRO A 132 16.27 -26.64 -3.72
N PRO A 133 17.53 -26.50 -3.25
CA PRO A 133 18.22 -27.59 -2.57
C PRO A 133 17.38 -28.11 -1.40
N GLY A 134 17.41 -29.42 -1.14
CA GLY A 134 16.53 -30.04 -0.14
C GLY A 134 17.00 -29.80 1.30
N GLU A 135 18.26 -29.40 1.45
CA GLU A 135 18.94 -29.08 2.69
C GLU A 135 18.74 -27.64 3.14
N ASN A 136 18.26 -26.75 2.26
CA ASN A 136 18.10 -25.33 2.56
C ASN A 136 17.13 -25.11 3.73
N ALA A 137 17.56 -24.30 4.70
CA ALA A 137 16.74 -23.76 5.78
C ALA A 137 15.83 -22.61 5.29
N THR A 138 15.17 -21.95 6.24
CA THR A 138 14.25 -20.82 6.09
C THR A 138 14.75 -19.66 6.95
N HIS A 139 15.75 -18.93 6.46
CA HIS A 139 16.36 -17.79 7.16
C HIS A 139 15.52 -16.50 7.05
N MET A 140 14.24 -16.58 7.46
CA MET A 140 13.27 -15.48 7.45
C MET A 140 13.74 -14.14 8.07
N PRO A 141 14.43 -14.10 9.24
CA PRO A 141 14.85 -12.81 9.80
C PRO A 141 15.87 -12.09 8.92
N GLY A 142 16.74 -12.85 8.26
CA GLY A 142 17.71 -12.33 7.30
C GLY A 142 17.03 -11.81 6.04
N ALA A 143 16.00 -12.51 5.56
CA ALA A 143 15.20 -12.08 4.42
C ALA A 143 14.52 -10.73 4.68
N LEU A 144 13.89 -10.58 5.85
CA LEU A 144 13.26 -9.32 6.27
C LEU A 144 14.28 -8.19 6.40
N ALA A 145 15.41 -8.43 7.06
CA ALA A 145 16.45 -7.42 7.21
C ALA A 145 17.06 -6.97 5.87
N PHE A 146 17.24 -7.90 4.93
CA PHE A 146 17.71 -7.56 3.58
C PHE A 146 16.67 -6.76 2.80
N ALA A 147 15.40 -7.15 2.90
CA ALA A 147 14.32 -6.46 2.20
C ALA A 147 14.14 -5.03 2.71
N ASP A 148 14.16 -4.85 4.03
CA ASP A 148 14.13 -3.53 4.68
C ASP A 148 15.34 -2.68 4.27
N ALA A 149 16.54 -3.26 4.26
CA ALA A 149 17.75 -2.54 3.87
C ALA A 149 17.78 -2.13 2.39
N ILE A 150 17.09 -2.86 1.50
CA ILE A 150 16.88 -2.42 0.11
C ILE A 150 15.93 -1.21 0.07
N LEU A 151 14.82 -1.26 0.82
CA LEU A 151 13.85 -0.16 0.86
C LEU A 151 14.45 1.11 1.48
N ASP A 152 15.13 1.01 2.62
CA ASP A 152 15.79 2.15 3.29
C ASP A 152 16.81 2.89 2.42
N GLN A 153 17.38 2.21 1.41
CA GLN A 153 18.47 2.76 0.60
C GLN A 153 18.01 3.17 -0.80
N GLU A 154 17.08 2.43 -1.39
CA GLU A 154 16.64 2.62 -2.78
C GLU A 154 15.15 2.95 -2.93
N GLY A 155 14.39 2.82 -1.85
CA GLY A 155 13.00 3.26 -1.78
C GLY A 155 12.88 4.77 -1.93
N ARG A 156 11.68 5.23 -2.30
CA ARG A 156 11.36 6.64 -2.52
C ARG A 156 10.81 7.31 -1.26
N ASP A 157 11.02 6.72 -0.07
CA ASP A 157 10.46 7.16 1.22
C ASP A 157 8.92 7.29 1.19
N GLY A 158 8.27 6.55 0.28
CA GLY A 158 6.83 6.60 -0.01
C GLY A 158 6.08 5.40 0.56
N ASN A 159 5.24 4.78 -0.28
CA ASN A 159 4.56 3.55 0.10
C ASN A 159 5.53 2.37 -0.03
N GLU A 160 6.11 1.92 1.07
CA GLU A 160 7.10 0.84 1.09
C GLU A 160 6.51 -0.46 1.65
N VAL A 161 6.63 -1.54 0.89
CA VAL A 161 6.02 -2.84 1.21
C VAL A 161 7.02 -3.97 1.07
N ILE A 162 7.10 -4.84 2.08
CA ILE A 162 7.74 -6.15 1.97
C ILE A 162 6.67 -7.21 1.81
N ILE A 163 6.73 -7.97 0.72
CA ILE A 163 5.89 -9.17 0.53
C ILE A 163 6.74 -10.41 0.87
N LEU A 164 6.51 -11.00 2.04
CA LEU A 164 7.15 -12.23 2.49
C LEU A 164 6.33 -13.45 2.03
N VAL A 165 6.87 -14.22 1.10
CA VAL A 165 6.26 -15.45 0.58
C VAL A 165 6.99 -16.66 1.15
N THR A 166 6.30 -17.53 1.88
CA THR A 166 6.90 -18.71 2.56
C THR A 166 5.92 -19.87 2.71
N ASP A 167 6.43 -21.10 2.86
CA ASP A 167 5.63 -22.30 3.16
C ASP A 167 5.72 -22.75 4.64
N GLY A 168 6.37 -21.97 5.50
CA GLY A 168 6.57 -22.35 6.88
C GLY A 168 7.18 -21.29 7.79
N GLY A 169 7.63 -21.73 8.96
CA GLY A 169 8.29 -20.88 9.95
C GLY A 169 9.80 -20.82 9.75
N PRO A 170 10.49 -19.90 10.44
CA PRO A 170 11.94 -19.79 10.36
C PRO A 170 12.62 -21.07 10.89
N ASN A 171 13.69 -21.50 10.22
CA ASN A 171 14.75 -22.32 10.77
C ASN A 171 16.08 -21.86 10.19
N TYR A 172 17.07 -21.56 11.02
CA TYR A 172 18.38 -21.15 10.52
C TYR A 172 19.47 -21.38 11.56
N GLN A 173 20.72 -21.18 11.14
CA GLN A 173 21.88 -21.26 12.01
C GLN A 173 22.32 -19.86 12.43
N ASN A 174 22.74 -19.73 13.68
CA ASN A 174 23.35 -18.49 14.15
C ASN A 174 24.55 -18.12 13.30
N GLY A 175 24.68 -16.84 13.00
CA GLY A 175 25.73 -16.37 12.14
C GLY A 175 25.60 -14.93 11.74
N ILE A 176 26.54 -14.52 10.92
CA ILE A 176 26.54 -13.22 10.27
C ILE A 176 26.20 -13.48 8.80
N VAL A 177 25.24 -12.74 8.28
CA VAL A 177 24.92 -12.71 6.85
C VAL A 177 25.14 -11.31 6.30
N GLY A 178 25.32 -11.20 4.99
CA GLY A 178 25.92 -10.02 4.36
C GLY A 178 27.44 -10.17 4.20
N ASP A 179 28.07 -9.21 3.53
CA ASP A 179 29.46 -9.35 3.08
C ASP A 179 30.52 -8.82 4.05
N GLY A 180 30.13 -8.21 5.18
CA GLY A 180 31.07 -7.68 6.17
C GLY A 180 31.78 -6.39 5.77
N ALA A 181 31.48 -5.78 4.62
CA ALA A 181 32.20 -4.63 4.09
C ALA A 181 31.46 -3.30 4.36
N ALA A 182 32.18 -2.24 4.72
CA ALA A 182 31.70 -0.87 4.53
C ALA A 182 31.41 -0.67 3.03
N PRO A 183 30.37 0.10 2.64
CA PRO A 183 29.88 0.13 1.25
C PRO A 183 31.05 0.25 0.29
N PRO A 184 31.26 -0.71 -0.63
CA PRO A 184 32.36 -0.63 -1.56
C PRO A 184 32.14 0.59 -2.46
N ALA A 185 33.24 1.14 -2.98
CA ALA A 185 33.17 2.20 -3.99
C ALA A 185 32.59 1.71 -5.34
N ASP A 186 32.23 0.43 -5.45
CA ASP A 186 31.57 -0.20 -6.58
C ASP A 186 30.44 -1.15 -6.13
N ASP A 187 29.44 -1.24 -6.99
CA ASP A 187 28.09 -1.80 -6.82
C ASP A 187 28.04 -3.36 -6.83
N THR A 188 29.16 -4.02 -6.53
CA THR A 188 29.34 -5.44 -6.90
C THR A 188 29.08 -6.45 -5.77
N THR A 189 28.76 -5.99 -4.56
CA THR A 189 28.41 -6.81 -3.39
C THR A 189 27.25 -6.18 -2.62
N PHE A 190 26.47 -6.96 -1.85
CA PHE A 190 25.29 -6.48 -1.09
C PHE A 190 25.71 -5.42 -0.06
N PRO A 191 25.58 -4.12 -0.36
CA PRO A 191 26.34 -3.07 0.33
C PRO A 191 25.54 -2.41 1.45
N TYR A 192 24.32 -2.91 1.69
CA TYR A 192 23.38 -2.37 2.68
C TYR A 192 23.64 -2.89 4.11
N GLY A 193 24.73 -3.63 4.31
CA GLY A 193 25.28 -3.91 5.63
C GLY A 193 25.52 -5.38 5.95
N THR A 194 25.77 -5.62 7.23
CA THR A 194 26.10 -6.92 7.78
C THR A 194 25.21 -7.15 9.00
N PHE A 195 24.52 -8.28 9.01
CA PHE A 195 23.50 -8.58 10.00
C PHE A 195 23.91 -9.79 10.81
N GLU A 196 23.91 -9.64 12.13
CA GLU A 196 24.21 -10.72 13.07
C GLU A 196 22.89 -11.30 13.62
N PHE A 197 22.77 -12.62 13.53
CA PHE A 197 21.60 -13.38 13.95
C PHE A 197 22.00 -14.42 15.00
N THR A 198 21.25 -14.41 16.10
CA THR A 198 21.56 -15.17 17.32
C THR A 198 20.39 -16.02 17.82
N GLY A 199 19.23 -15.90 17.18
CA GLY A 199 18.01 -16.64 17.53
C GLY A 199 17.97 -18.07 16.98
N GLY A 200 18.77 -18.37 15.97
CA GLY A 200 18.89 -19.68 15.33
C GLY A 200 19.64 -20.73 16.12
N THR A 201 19.77 -21.89 15.49
CA THR A 201 20.47 -23.04 16.08
C THR A 201 21.98 -22.84 16.18
N THR A 202 22.56 -23.34 17.27
CA THR A 202 24.02 -23.43 17.43
C THR A 202 24.50 -24.84 17.08
N GLY A 203 25.24 -25.03 15.98
CA GLY A 203 26.02 -26.27 15.80
C GLY A 203 25.89 -27.06 14.48
N GLY A 204 25.44 -26.45 13.38
CA GLY A 204 25.75 -26.96 12.03
C GLY A 204 24.73 -27.90 11.37
N GLU A 205 23.55 -28.10 11.95
CA GLU A 205 22.39 -28.67 11.25
C GLU A 205 21.21 -27.72 11.41
N ASN A 206 20.44 -27.50 10.34
CA ASN A 206 19.24 -26.67 10.35
C ASN A 206 18.25 -27.28 11.35
N GLY A 207 17.88 -26.50 12.36
CA GLY A 207 17.02 -26.93 13.47
C GLY A 207 15.61 -27.33 13.07
N ILE A 208 14.80 -27.62 14.09
CA ILE A 208 13.36 -27.75 13.90
C ILE A 208 12.81 -26.35 13.62
N ALA A 209 12.00 -26.20 12.57
CA ALA A 209 11.36 -24.92 12.29
C ALA A 209 10.54 -24.39 13.48
N GLY A 210 10.68 -23.10 13.74
CA GLY A 210 9.95 -22.39 14.77
C GLY A 210 10.53 -22.57 16.17
N GLU A 211 11.85 -22.73 16.31
CA GLU A 211 12.45 -22.66 17.65
C GLU A 211 12.19 -21.29 18.27
N ALA A 212 12.06 -21.23 19.61
CA ALA A 212 11.61 -20.02 20.29
C ALA A 212 12.53 -18.81 20.06
N GLY A 213 13.84 -19.05 19.90
CA GLY A 213 14.80 -18.00 19.55
C GLY A 213 14.59 -17.46 18.13
N GLU A 214 14.32 -18.35 17.17
CA GLU A 214 14.10 -18.03 15.76
C GLU A 214 12.84 -17.19 15.58
N LEU A 215 11.74 -17.59 16.24
CA LEU A 215 10.48 -16.85 16.25
C LEU A 215 10.64 -15.49 16.94
N ALA A 216 11.33 -15.43 18.08
CA ALA A 216 11.53 -14.18 18.81
C ALA A 216 12.37 -13.17 18.01
N GLU A 217 13.47 -13.62 17.40
CA GLU A 217 14.34 -12.75 16.58
C GLU A 217 13.62 -12.27 15.32
N THR A 218 12.89 -13.15 14.63
CA THR A 218 12.07 -12.79 13.47
C THR A 218 10.99 -11.78 13.82
N THR A 219 10.28 -11.98 14.94
CA THR A 219 9.27 -11.02 15.43
C THR A 219 9.90 -9.68 15.75
N ALA A 220 11.07 -9.65 16.41
CA ALA A 220 11.74 -8.41 16.78
C ALA A 220 12.15 -7.59 15.56
N ILE A 221 12.67 -8.25 14.51
CA ILE A 221 13.02 -7.61 13.24
C ILE A 221 11.77 -7.08 12.54
N ALA A 222 10.73 -7.91 12.41
CA ALA A 222 9.46 -7.48 11.83
C ALA A 222 8.88 -6.26 12.57
N THR A 223 8.93 -6.25 13.91
CA THR A 223 8.50 -5.08 14.70
C THR A 223 9.33 -3.84 14.39
N ALA A 224 10.66 -3.96 14.29
CA ALA A 224 11.52 -2.81 13.98
C ALA A 224 11.21 -2.20 12.61
N ILE A 225 10.99 -3.05 11.59
CA ILE A 225 10.60 -2.65 10.23
C ILE A 225 9.26 -1.91 10.25
N LYS A 226 8.26 -2.48 10.95
CA LYS A 226 6.94 -1.86 11.10
C LYS A 226 7.00 -0.51 11.81
N ASP A 227 7.81 -0.42 12.86
CA ASP A 227 8.02 0.82 13.62
C ASP A 227 8.74 1.90 12.78
N ALA A 228 9.48 1.49 11.74
CA ALA A 228 10.10 2.39 10.76
C ALA A 228 9.12 2.89 9.67
N GLY A 229 7.91 2.32 9.61
CA GLY A 229 6.86 2.73 8.67
C GLY A 229 6.65 1.78 7.49
N VAL A 230 7.53 0.79 7.31
CA VAL A 230 7.43 -0.19 6.23
C VAL A 230 6.33 -1.21 6.53
N ARG A 231 5.46 -1.47 5.54
CA ARG A 231 4.40 -2.47 5.67
C ARG A 231 4.91 -3.86 5.33
N ILE A 232 4.65 -4.85 6.18
CA ILE A 232 4.96 -6.26 5.90
C ILE A 232 3.67 -7.00 5.60
N ILE A 233 3.58 -7.56 4.40
CA ILE A 233 2.53 -8.47 3.98
C ILE A 233 3.12 -9.88 3.92
N THR A 234 2.46 -10.82 4.59
CA THR A 234 2.90 -12.22 4.63
C THR A 234 1.97 -13.09 3.79
N VAL A 235 2.55 -13.99 3.03
CA VAL A 235 1.86 -14.91 2.12
C VAL A 235 2.30 -16.32 2.48
N GLY A 236 1.42 -17.04 3.18
CA GLY A 236 1.64 -18.44 3.58
C GLY A 236 1.17 -19.39 2.50
N ILE A 237 2.03 -20.33 2.08
CA ILE A 237 1.72 -21.31 1.03
C ILE A 237 1.55 -22.70 1.65
N GLY A 238 0.47 -23.41 1.28
CA GLY A 238 0.36 -24.85 1.54
C GLY A 238 -0.35 -25.23 2.84
N GLN A 239 -1.39 -24.49 3.22
CA GLN A 239 -2.16 -24.63 4.47
C GLN A 239 -1.36 -24.32 5.74
N ASN A 240 -2.06 -24.04 6.85
CA ASN A 240 -1.42 -23.74 8.14
C ASN A 240 -0.70 -24.98 8.70
N VAL A 241 0.57 -25.13 8.34
CA VAL A 241 1.46 -26.17 8.85
C VAL A 241 2.02 -25.70 10.19
N ALA A 242 1.83 -26.53 11.23
CA ALA A 242 2.39 -26.32 12.57
C ALA A 242 2.02 -24.99 13.28
N GLY A 243 0.99 -24.27 12.81
CA GLY A 243 0.58 -22.99 13.39
C GLY A 243 1.34 -21.79 12.83
N PHE A 244 2.13 -21.95 11.77
CA PHE A 244 2.94 -20.87 11.23
C PHE A 244 2.13 -19.79 10.53
N ASP A 245 0.97 -20.10 9.95
CA ASP A 245 0.09 -19.05 9.40
C ASP A 245 -0.36 -18.10 10.51
N ASP A 246 -0.74 -18.65 11.68
CA ASP A 246 -1.14 -17.82 12.83
C ASP A 246 0.02 -16.95 13.32
N TYR A 247 1.26 -17.48 13.29
CA TYR A 247 2.45 -16.71 13.63
C TYR A 247 2.75 -15.62 12.60
N LEU A 248 2.69 -15.92 11.31
CA LEU A 248 2.89 -14.95 10.23
C LEU A 248 1.85 -13.83 10.33
N GLU A 249 0.58 -14.18 10.51
CA GLU A 249 -0.55 -13.24 10.66
C GLU A 249 -0.41 -12.32 11.88
N ASN A 250 -0.06 -12.87 13.04
CA ASN A 250 -0.17 -12.13 14.30
C ASN A 250 1.16 -11.50 14.76
N ASN A 251 2.29 -11.97 14.26
CA ASN A 251 3.61 -11.55 14.75
C ASN A 251 4.46 -10.88 13.67
N VAL A 252 4.38 -11.34 12.42
CA VAL A 252 5.24 -10.83 11.34
C VAL A 252 4.53 -9.75 10.54
N ALA A 253 3.35 -10.03 10.01
CA ALA A 253 2.54 -9.10 9.23
C ALA A 253 2.30 -7.76 9.98
N SER A 254 2.13 -6.67 9.22
CA SER A 254 1.80 -5.35 9.78
C SER A 254 0.49 -5.35 10.55
N THR A 255 -0.51 -5.98 9.97
CA THR A 255 -1.79 -6.26 10.60
C THR A 255 -2.23 -7.69 10.27
N PRO A 256 -3.20 -8.27 10.99
CA PRO A 256 -3.79 -9.55 10.61
C PRO A 256 -4.46 -9.53 9.22
N GLU A 257 -4.79 -8.35 8.70
CA GLU A 257 -5.29 -8.18 7.35
C GLU A 257 -4.15 -8.35 6.33
N ASP A 258 -2.91 -8.08 6.69
CA ASP A 258 -1.72 -8.25 5.85
C ASP A 258 -1.21 -9.70 5.79
N PHE A 259 -2.08 -10.67 6.04
CA PHE A 259 -1.79 -12.09 5.86
C PHE A 259 -2.71 -12.73 4.81
N VAL A 260 -2.09 -13.29 3.77
CA VAL A 260 -2.73 -14.04 2.68
C VAL A 260 -2.40 -15.53 2.83
N ALA A 261 -3.41 -16.35 3.07
CA ALA A 261 -3.27 -17.81 3.03
C ALA A 261 -3.52 -18.31 1.61
N VAL A 262 -2.49 -18.87 0.98
CA VAL A 262 -2.55 -19.49 -0.35
C VAL A 262 -2.61 -21.01 -0.16
N ALA A 263 -3.81 -21.56 -0.29
CA ALA A 263 -4.04 -22.99 -0.07
C ALA A 263 -3.30 -23.86 -1.09
N GLU A 264 -3.36 -23.47 -2.36
CA GLU A 264 -2.74 -24.17 -3.49
C GLU A 264 -1.74 -23.24 -4.17
N ALA A 265 -0.49 -23.69 -4.35
CA ALA A 265 0.59 -22.85 -4.89
C ALA A 265 0.30 -22.32 -6.31
N GLU A 266 -0.51 -23.03 -7.10
CA GLU A 266 -0.96 -22.59 -8.42
C GLU A 266 -1.78 -21.28 -8.40
N ASP A 267 -2.39 -20.95 -7.27
CA ASP A 267 -3.15 -19.70 -7.08
C ASP A 267 -2.27 -18.52 -6.66
N LEU A 268 -0.98 -18.73 -6.35
CA LEU A 268 -0.09 -17.68 -5.83
C LEU A 268 -0.06 -16.44 -6.73
N GLY A 269 0.09 -16.63 -8.04
CA GLY A 269 0.13 -15.52 -8.99
C GLY A 269 -1.13 -14.67 -8.94
N ALA A 270 -2.31 -15.30 -8.92
CA ALA A 270 -3.59 -14.59 -8.83
C ALA A 270 -3.75 -13.85 -7.49
N GLN A 271 -3.28 -14.44 -6.39
CA GLN A 271 -3.33 -13.83 -5.07
C GLN A 271 -2.39 -12.63 -4.95
N LEU A 272 -1.17 -12.72 -5.48
CA LEU A 272 -0.23 -11.59 -5.52
C LEU A 272 -0.74 -10.44 -6.40
N GLN A 273 -1.40 -10.75 -7.51
CA GLN A 273 -2.01 -9.72 -8.37
C GLN A 273 -3.17 -9.03 -7.66
N ALA A 274 -4.06 -9.79 -7.03
CA ALA A 274 -5.16 -9.22 -6.25
C ALA A 274 -4.64 -8.35 -5.10
N LEU A 275 -3.56 -8.79 -4.45
CA LEU A 275 -2.88 -8.03 -3.40
C LEU A 275 -2.30 -6.71 -3.95
N LEU A 276 -1.66 -6.73 -5.12
CA LEU A 276 -1.15 -5.51 -5.75
C LEU A 276 -2.27 -4.52 -6.04
N THR A 277 -3.36 -5.00 -6.63
CA THR A 277 -4.56 -4.16 -6.87
C THR A 277 -5.05 -3.54 -5.57
N GLU A 278 -5.13 -4.33 -4.50
CA GLU A 278 -5.56 -3.83 -3.19
C GLU A 278 -4.62 -2.75 -2.66
N ILE A 279 -3.30 -2.97 -2.69
CA ILE A 279 -2.32 -1.97 -2.22
C ILE A 279 -2.39 -0.70 -3.06
N CYS A 280 -2.50 -0.81 -4.38
CA CYS A 280 -2.56 0.35 -5.27
C CYS A 280 -3.88 1.12 -5.15
N ASP A 281 -4.96 0.45 -4.75
CA ASP A 281 -6.26 1.06 -4.46
C ASP A 281 -6.35 1.64 -3.04
N GLU A 282 -5.34 1.44 -2.19
CA GLU A 282 -5.29 2.06 -0.87
C GLU A 282 -5.04 3.57 -1.00
N CYS A 283 -5.88 4.32 -0.32
CA CYS A 283 -5.75 5.76 -0.22
C CYS A 283 -4.58 6.16 0.68
N LEU A 284 -4.02 7.33 0.42
CA LEU A 284 -2.91 7.91 1.17
C LEU A 284 -3.40 8.53 2.49
N PRO A 285 -2.68 8.36 3.62
CA PRO A 285 -2.87 9.24 4.76
C PRO A 285 -2.52 10.68 4.35
N CYS A 286 -3.22 11.64 4.94
CA CYS A 286 -2.99 13.05 4.68
C CYS A 286 -2.24 13.65 5.87
N ASP A 287 -0.95 13.98 5.69
CA ASP A 287 -0.09 14.49 6.76
C ASP A 287 0.52 15.89 6.46
N ASP A 288 0.15 16.52 5.33
CA ASP A 288 0.63 17.85 4.96
C ASP A 288 0.02 18.99 5.82
N ASP A 289 0.89 19.86 6.35
CA ASP A 289 0.50 21.03 7.14
C ASP A 289 -0.13 22.18 6.31
N GLY A 290 -0.21 22.02 4.99
CA GLY A 290 -0.58 23.06 4.03
C GLY A 290 -2.01 22.97 3.47
N GLN A 291 -2.35 23.96 2.62
CA GLN A 291 -3.48 23.81 1.70
C GLN A 291 -3.04 22.87 0.57
N LEU A 292 -3.78 21.77 0.38
CA LEU A 292 -3.51 20.79 -0.68
C LEU A 292 -3.97 21.33 -2.03
N ALA A 293 -5.23 21.75 -2.09
CA ALA A 293 -5.86 22.25 -3.30
C ALA A 293 -6.99 23.22 -2.97
N LYS A 294 -7.33 24.08 -3.94
CA LYS A 294 -8.50 24.96 -3.86
C LYS A 294 -9.16 25.02 -5.23
N PHE A 295 -10.48 24.89 -5.24
CA PHE A 295 -11.31 24.93 -6.43
C PHE A 295 -12.38 26.00 -6.32
N GLU A 296 -12.46 26.89 -7.30
CA GLU A 296 -13.50 27.93 -7.38
C GLU A 296 -14.58 27.54 -8.39
N TYR A 297 -15.84 27.81 -8.05
CA TYR A 297 -16.95 27.63 -8.99
C TYR A 297 -16.94 28.76 -10.02
N VAL A 298 -16.95 28.41 -11.30
CA VAL A 298 -16.87 29.35 -12.42
C VAL A 298 -17.94 29.00 -13.46
N VAL A 299 -18.63 30.04 -13.93
CA VAL A 299 -19.49 29.98 -15.11
C VAL A 299 -18.92 30.92 -16.16
N GLU A 300 -18.54 30.37 -17.31
CA GLU A 300 -17.98 31.11 -18.43
C GLU A 300 -18.98 31.18 -19.57
N TYR A 301 -19.01 32.31 -20.26
CA TYR A 301 -19.89 32.57 -21.40
C TYR A 301 -19.05 32.93 -22.62
N ASP A 302 -19.50 32.53 -23.81
CA ASP A 302 -18.97 33.04 -25.06
C ASP A 302 -19.48 34.47 -25.37
N GLU A 303 -19.06 35.02 -26.52
CA GLU A 303 -19.46 36.35 -26.99
C GLU A 303 -20.98 36.47 -27.26
N GLU A 304 -21.68 35.35 -27.43
CA GLU A 304 -23.13 35.28 -27.68
C GLU A 304 -23.93 35.10 -26.38
N GLY A 305 -23.26 34.93 -25.24
CA GLY A 305 -23.88 34.71 -23.94
C GLY A 305 -24.29 33.25 -23.69
N VAL A 306 -23.74 32.30 -24.44
CA VAL A 306 -23.93 30.86 -24.23
C VAL A 306 -22.88 30.37 -23.24
N VAL A 307 -23.29 29.54 -22.27
CA VAL A 307 -22.37 28.94 -21.30
C VAL A 307 -21.40 27.99 -22.00
N THR A 308 -20.11 28.26 -21.88
CA THR A 308 -19.02 27.44 -22.42
C THR A 308 -18.39 26.54 -21.38
N PHE A 309 -18.48 26.93 -20.11
CA PHE A 309 -18.01 26.13 -18.97
C PHE A 309 -18.86 26.44 -17.75
N ASP A 310 -19.15 25.40 -16.97
CA ASP A 310 -19.90 25.47 -15.73
C ASP A 310 -19.40 24.34 -14.82
N GLY A 311 -18.69 24.71 -13.75
CA GLY A 311 -18.10 23.76 -12.83
C GLY A 311 -17.01 24.38 -11.96
N PHE A 312 -16.22 23.52 -11.32
CA PHE A 312 -15.13 23.94 -10.44
C PHE A 312 -13.79 23.90 -11.17
N ARG A 313 -12.97 24.94 -10.98
CA ARG A 313 -11.63 25.05 -11.55
C ARG A 313 -10.59 25.22 -10.44
N PRO A 314 -9.44 24.54 -10.52
CA PRO A 314 -8.38 24.76 -9.53
C PRO A 314 -7.86 26.20 -9.57
N ASP A 315 -7.68 26.78 -8.40
CA ASP A 315 -7.00 28.06 -8.18
C ASP A 315 -5.54 27.78 -7.82
N GLY A 316 -4.71 27.60 -8.86
CA GLY A 316 -3.30 27.23 -8.74
C GLY A 316 -3.06 25.76 -9.04
N ASP A 317 -2.16 25.14 -8.28
CA ASP A 317 -1.90 23.71 -8.35
C ASP A 317 -3.05 22.94 -7.70
N ALA A 318 -3.48 21.87 -8.36
CA ALA A 318 -4.51 20.99 -7.84
C ALA A 318 -3.92 19.82 -7.02
N GLY A 319 -2.60 19.61 -7.07
CA GLY A 319 -1.94 18.48 -6.44
C GLY A 319 -2.64 17.17 -6.80
N ASP A 320 -2.94 16.36 -5.77
CA ASP A 320 -3.59 15.06 -5.91
C ASP A 320 -5.14 15.15 -5.91
N PHE A 321 -5.68 16.28 -6.40
CA PHE A 321 -7.12 16.47 -6.55
C PHE A 321 -7.53 16.76 -8.00
N ALA A 322 -8.69 16.21 -8.40
CA ALA A 322 -9.33 16.56 -9.66
C ALA A 322 -10.83 16.81 -9.48
N TYR A 323 -11.37 17.82 -10.16
CA TYR A 323 -12.82 18.06 -10.19
C TYR A 323 -13.54 16.97 -11.01
N VAL A 324 -14.62 16.41 -10.45
CA VAL A 324 -15.42 15.34 -11.08
C VAL A 324 -16.79 15.86 -11.52
N SER A 325 -17.60 16.33 -10.56
CA SER A 325 -18.98 16.73 -10.81
C SER A 325 -19.51 17.64 -9.71
N TYR A 326 -20.68 18.24 -9.93
CA TYR A 326 -21.39 19.00 -8.91
C TYR A 326 -22.91 18.85 -9.12
N GLU A 327 -23.71 19.00 -8.06
CA GLU A 327 -25.17 19.07 -8.17
C GLU A 327 -25.69 20.44 -7.75
N ASN A 328 -26.64 20.97 -8.54
CA ASN A 328 -27.32 22.22 -8.23
C ASN A 328 -28.39 22.03 -7.16
N LYS A 329 -28.72 23.13 -6.46
CA LYS A 329 -29.94 23.20 -5.66
C LYS A 329 -31.17 22.96 -6.52
N GLU A 330 -32.20 22.36 -5.91
CA GLU A 330 -33.47 22.12 -6.58
C GLU A 330 -34.04 23.41 -7.21
N GLY A 331 -34.22 23.39 -8.53
CA GLY A 331 -34.78 24.51 -9.28
C GLY A 331 -33.82 25.66 -9.60
N ALA A 332 -32.54 25.56 -9.24
CA ALA A 332 -31.50 26.51 -9.62
C ALA A 332 -30.61 25.97 -10.75
N THR A 333 -30.06 26.87 -11.56
CA THR A 333 -29.26 26.50 -12.75
C THR A 333 -27.75 26.63 -12.53
N TYR A 334 -27.31 27.49 -11.60
CA TYR A 334 -25.89 27.77 -11.33
C TYR A 334 -25.64 27.99 -9.83
N ASP A 335 -26.36 27.23 -9.00
CA ASP A 335 -26.22 27.28 -7.54
C ASP A 335 -25.78 25.89 -7.03
N PRO A 336 -24.48 25.53 -7.13
CA PRO A 336 -23.97 24.28 -6.62
C PRO A 336 -24.30 24.12 -5.12
N ALA A 337 -24.89 22.96 -4.79
CA ALA A 337 -25.18 22.50 -3.44
C ALA A 337 -24.15 21.48 -2.95
N THR A 338 -23.63 20.68 -3.88
CA THR A 338 -22.59 19.67 -3.67
C THR A 338 -21.53 19.78 -4.75
N ALA A 339 -20.31 19.35 -4.46
CA ALA A 339 -19.23 19.23 -5.44
C ALA A 339 -18.35 18.03 -5.09
N THR A 340 -18.08 17.19 -6.07
CA THR A 340 -17.31 15.95 -5.94
C THR A 340 -15.96 16.10 -6.61
N PHE A 341 -14.93 15.62 -5.91
CA PHE A 341 -13.53 15.69 -6.33
C PHE A 341 -12.90 14.32 -6.15
N ALA A 342 -12.11 13.89 -7.15
CA ALA A 342 -11.23 12.75 -7.01
C ALA A 342 -10.03 13.14 -6.15
N THR A 343 -9.57 12.21 -5.32
CA THR A 343 -8.41 12.37 -4.45
C THR A 343 -7.79 11.02 -4.13
N GLU A 344 -6.47 11.02 -3.92
CA GLU A 344 -5.75 9.85 -3.42
C GLU A 344 -5.83 9.73 -1.90
N TYR A 345 -6.21 10.78 -1.16
CA TYR A 345 -6.22 10.75 0.30
C TYR A 345 -7.42 10.01 0.91
N CYS A 346 -7.20 9.32 2.03
CA CYS A 346 -8.27 8.61 2.75
C CYS A 346 -9.28 9.55 3.39
N SER A 347 -8.78 10.66 3.93
CA SER A 347 -9.59 11.67 4.59
C SER A 347 -8.91 13.01 4.50
N VAL A 348 -9.71 14.05 4.28
CA VAL A 348 -9.24 15.44 4.22
C VAL A 348 -10.23 16.37 4.89
N TRP A 349 -9.73 17.49 5.38
CA TRP A 349 -10.55 18.58 5.88
C TRP A 349 -10.87 19.54 4.74
N ALA A 350 -12.16 19.74 4.48
CA ALA A 350 -12.65 20.66 3.47
C ALA A 350 -13.16 21.96 4.11
N VAL A 351 -12.69 23.09 3.56
CA VAL A 351 -13.28 24.41 3.78
C VAL A 351 -14.21 24.74 2.62
N VAL A 352 -15.52 24.72 2.89
CA VAL A 352 -16.55 25.04 1.90
C VAL A 352 -17.04 26.46 2.15
N LYS A 353 -16.85 27.35 1.17
CA LYS A 353 -17.36 28.72 1.26
C LYS A 353 -18.64 28.87 0.44
N ALA A 354 -19.71 29.34 1.07
CA ALA A 354 -20.97 29.66 0.40
C ALA A 354 -21.50 31.01 0.88
N GLY A 355 -21.65 31.96 -0.04
CA GLY A 355 -22.01 33.35 0.32
C GLY A 355 -20.95 33.99 1.23
N GLN A 356 -21.32 34.40 2.44
CA GLN A 356 -20.40 34.93 3.45
C GLN A 356 -20.00 33.91 4.52
N GLU A 357 -20.53 32.69 4.41
CA GLU A 357 -20.38 31.64 5.41
C GLU A 357 -19.32 30.63 4.96
N PHE A 358 -18.74 29.94 5.95
CA PHE A 358 -17.74 28.89 5.78
C PHE A 358 -18.16 27.69 6.61
N SER A 359 -18.03 26.50 6.04
CA SER A 359 -18.06 25.22 6.74
C SER A 359 -16.66 24.64 6.74
N VAL A 360 -16.26 24.04 7.86
CA VAL A 360 -15.05 23.22 7.96
C VAL A 360 -15.52 21.83 8.35
N THR A 361 -15.26 20.85 7.52
CA THR A 361 -15.77 19.49 7.70
C THR A 361 -14.73 18.47 7.23
N GLU A 362 -14.56 17.40 7.99
CA GLU A 362 -13.80 16.23 7.53
C GLU A 362 -14.61 15.47 6.48
N LEU A 363 -13.96 15.11 5.38
CA LEU A 363 -14.51 14.29 4.31
C LEU A 363 -13.66 13.02 4.20
N THR A 364 -14.31 11.87 4.31
CA THR A 364 -13.69 10.57 4.05
C THR A 364 -13.88 10.21 2.58
N ALA A 365 -12.79 9.83 1.91
CA ALA A 365 -12.87 9.39 0.54
C ALA A 365 -13.63 8.06 0.43
N THR A 366 -14.50 7.96 -0.57
CA THR A 366 -15.15 6.72 -0.97
C THR A 366 -14.87 6.53 -2.45
N ASP A 367 -14.27 5.39 -2.81
CA ASP A 367 -13.85 5.10 -4.19
C ASP A 367 -12.97 6.21 -4.81
N GLY A 368 -12.00 6.70 -4.03
CA GLY A 368 -11.07 7.76 -4.45
C GLY A 368 -11.75 9.12 -4.65
N GLN A 369 -12.91 9.37 -4.03
CA GLN A 369 -13.65 10.62 -4.18
C GLN A 369 -14.14 11.18 -2.86
N VAL A 370 -14.10 12.50 -2.73
CA VAL A 370 -14.72 13.26 -1.63
C VAL A 370 -15.80 14.18 -2.17
N THR A 371 -16.91 14.28 -1.45
CA THR A 371 -18.02 15.16 -1.80
C THR A 371 -18.18 16.25 -0.74
N ALA A 372 -17.93 17.49 -1.15
CA ALA A 372 -18.17 18.66 -0.33
C ALA A 372 -19.65 19.08 -0.45
N GLU A 373 -20.32 19.27 0.67
CA GLU A 373 -21.72 19.70 0.72
C GLU A 373 -21.88 21.01 1.48
N TYR A 374 -22.88 21.80 1.08
CA TYR A 374 -23.28 22.98 1.86
C TYR A 374 -24.80 23.11 1.99
N VAL A 375 -25.28 22.99 3.23
CA VAL A 375 -26.71 23.02 3.57
C VAL A 375 -27.10 24.40 4.14
N ALA A 376 -27.05 25.44 3.32
CA ALA A 376 -27.60 26.76 3.68
C ALA A 376 -27.85 27.61 2.41
N PRO A 377 -28.46 28.81 2.48
CA PRO A 377 -29.19 29.38 1.33
C PRO A 377 -28.30 29.74 0.12
N TYR A 378 -26.99 29.88 0.30
CA TYR A 378 -26.06 30.30 -0.74
C TYR A 378 -25.41 29.13 -1.48
N ALA A 379 -25.13 29.30 -2.77
CA ALA A 379 -24.37 28.35 -3.57
C ALA A 379 -22.93 28.25 -3.07
N ILE A 380 -22.31 27.07 -3.26
CA ILE A 380 -20.88 26.89 -3.05
C ILE A 380 -20.12 27.81 -4.02
N SER A 381 -19.23 28.63 -3.46
CA SER A 381 -18.35 29.52 -4.22
C SER A 381 -16.95 28.93 -4.41
N PHE A 382 -16.43 28.23 -3.40
CA PHE A 382 -15.21 27.46 -3.52
C PHE A 382 -15.18 26.32 -2.50
N VAL A 383 -14.31 25.34 -2.77
CA VAL A 383 -13.89 24.29 -1.83
C VAL A 383 -12.36 24.30 -1.74
N ALA A 384 -11.80 24.21 -0.53
CA ALA A 384 -10.36 24.06 -0.32
C ALA A 384 -10.07 22.88 0.62
N PHE A 385 -8.99 22.15 0.37
CA PHE A 385 -8.65 20.90 1.07
C PHE A 385 -7.35 21.02 1.86
N PHE A 386 -7.32 20.35 3.02
CA PHE A 386 -6.24 20.36 4.00
C PHE A 386 -6.14 18.98 4.66
N CYS A 387 -4.97 18.62 5.19
CA CYS A 387 -4.86 17.38 5.97
C CYS A 387 -5.32 17.53 7.42
N SER A 388 -5.36 18.75 7.97
CA SER A 388 -5.73 18.99 9.38
C SER A 388 -6.87 20.00 9.56
N GLU A 389 -7.66 19.78 10.62
CA GLU A 389 -8.72 20.70 11.07
C GLU A 389 -8.17 22.09 11.38
N ASP A 390 -7.01 22.14 12.03
CA ASP A 390 -6.37 23.40 12.45
C ASP A 390 -5.98 24.25 11.24
N ALA A 391 -5.38 23.65 10.20
CA ALA A 391 -5.02 24.34 8.96
C ALA A 391 -6.27 24.82 8.22
N ALA A 392 -7.28 23.97 8.08
CA ALA A 392 -8.56 24.31 7.46
C ALA A 392 -9.26 25.47 8.19
N THR A 393 -9.29 25.42 9.53
CA THR A 393 -9.88 26.46 10.37
C THR A 393 -9.12 27.77 10.24
N ALA A 394 -7.78 27.75 10.33
CA ALA A 394 -6.95 28.92 10.17
C ALA A 394 -7.15 29.58 8.80
N PHE A 395 -7.26 28.78 7.74
CA PHE A 395 -7.59 29.27 6.41
C PHE A 395 -8.96 29.95 6.38
N ALA A 396 -10.01 29.31 6.91
CA ALA A 396 -11.35 29.88 6.96
C ALA A 396 -11.40 31.20 7.77
N GLU A 397 -10.63 31.32 8.85
CA GLU A 397 -10.56 32.52 9.70
C GLU A 397 -9.76 33.67 9.08
N SER A 398 -8.86 33.37 8.15
CA SER A 398 -8.06 34.38 7.44
C SER A 398 -8.90 35.29 6.54
N PHE A 399 -10.13 34.88 6.19
CA PHE A 399 -10.99 35.64 5.30
C PHE A 399 -11.56 36.91 5.97
N PRO A 400 -11.36 38.11 5.39
CA PRO A 400 -11.78 39.38 5.98
C PRO A 400 -13.29 39.59 6.17
N SER A 401 -14.13 38.65 5.73
CA SER A 401 -15.59 38.79 5.70
C SER A 401 -16.26 38.75 7.08
N ARG A 402 -15.56 38.33 8.14
CA ARG A 402 -16.03 38.42 9.54
C ARG A 402 -15.88 39.83 10.12
N GLY A 403 -16.46 40.83 9.45
CA GLY A 403 -16.96 42.07 10.04
C GLY A 403 -16.00 42.98 10.83
N ARG A 404 -15.26 43.84 10.12
CA ARG A 404 -14.83 45.17 10.64
C ARG A 404 -15.81 46.31 10.33
N GLY A 405 -17.05 45.99 9.96
CA GLY A 405 -18.07 46.94 9.51
C GLY A 405 -18.92 47.62 10.59
N ARG A 406 -18.60 47.49 11.88
CA ARG A 406 -19.48 48.00 12.97
C ARG A 406 -18.71 48.79 14.03
N ASN A 407 -18.04 49.88 13.66
CA ASN A 407 -17.63 50.93 14.61
C ASN A 407 -17.43 52.32 13.97
N GLY A 408 -18.21 52.65 12.94
CA GLY A 408 -18.09 53.90 12.19
C GLY A 408 -19.33 54.81 12.25
N ARG A 409 -20.06 54.91 13.37
CA ARG A 409 -21.09 55.95 13.51
C ARG A 409 -21.45 56.25 14.98
N ARG A 410 -20.78 57.25 15.56
CA ARG A 410 -21.37 58.34 16.36
C ARG A 410 -20.27 59.18 17.02
N GLY A 411 -19.81 60.20 16.30
CA GLY A 411 -19.16 61.39 16.85
C GLY A 411 -19.78 62.59 16.15
N ARG A 412 -20.36 63.48 16.96
CA ARG A 412 -21.13 64.67 16.55
C ARG A 412 -20.27 65.70 15.85
#